data_AF-A0A918MM68-F1
#
_entry.id   AF-A0A918MM68-F1
#
_cell.length_a   1.000
_cell.length_b   1.000
_cell.length_c   1.000
_cell.angle_alpha   90.00
_cell.angle_beta   90.00
_cell.angle_gamma   90.00
#
_symmetry.space_group_name_H-M   'P 1'
#
loop_
_entity.id
_entity.type
_entity.pdbx_description
1 polymer ?
#
loop_
_entity_poly.entity_id
_entity_poly.type
_entity_poly.pdbx_seq_one_letter_code
_entity_poly.pdbx_strand_id
1 'polypeptide(L)' 'MTTPLNLSEQDQEMLMKALQNKAPDVVQARMANALLLLADGLPVEDVAGLLYLEESVVAGWQKLFAKRNRRAA' A
#
# COMPACT_ATOMS: atom_id res chain seq x y z
N MET A 1 22.04 -21.63 1.65
CA MET A 1 22.15 -21.03 0.31
C MET A 1 20.73 -20.84 -0.20
N THR A 2 20.23 -19.61 -0.27
CA THR A 2 18.94 -19.33 -0.89
C THR A 2 19.14 -19.32 -2.40
N THR A 3 18.48 -20.22 -3.11
CA THR A 3 18.45 -20.19 -4.58
C THR A 3 17.83 -18.84 -5.00
N PRO A 4 18.47 -18.07 -5.88
CA PRO A 4 17.88 -16.82 -6.36
C PRO A 4 16.56 -17.12 -7.07
N LEU A 5 15.50 -16.38 -6.71
CA LEU A 5 14.21 -16.49 -7.37
C LEU A 5 14.36 -16.00 -8.82
N ASN A 6 14.26 -16.93 -9.77
CA ASN A 6 14.29 -16.61 -11.19
C ASN A 6 12.85 -16.63 -11.73
N LEU A 7 12.29 -15.44 -11.97
CA LEU A 7 10.94 -15.32 -12.54
C LEU A 7 11.02 -15.47 -14.06
N SER A 8 10.06 -16.19 -14.66
CA SER A 8 9.89 -16.15 -16.11
C SER A 8 9.40 -14.76 -16.54
N GLU A 9 9.60 -14.39 -17.82
CA GLU A 9 9.07 -13.12 -18.36
C GLU A 9 7.56 -13.01 -18.16
N GLN A 10 6.83 -14.13 -18.33
CA GLN A 10 5.39 -14.20 -18.14
C GLN A 10 4.98 -13.97 -16.68
N ASP A 11 5.70 -14.59 -15.73
CA ASP A 11 5.44 -14.41 -14.30
C ASP A 11 5.75 -12.97 -13.87
N GLN A 12 6.85 -12.40 -14.38
CA GLN A 12 7.21 -11.02 -14.11
C GLN A 12 6.13 -10.06 -14.63
N GLU A 13 5.63 -10.25 -15.85
CA GLU A 13 4.57 -9.43 -16.41
C GLU A 13 3.26 -9.55 -15.59
N MET A 14 2.89 -10.78 -15.20
CA MET A 14 1.71 -11.02 -14.35
C MET A 14 1.82 -10.28 -13.01
N LEU A 15 2.98 -10.38 -12.35
CA LEU A 15 3.23 -9.73 -11.06
C LEU A 15 3.23 -8.21 -11.19
N MET A 16 3.83 -7.66 -12.25
CA MET A 16 3.80 -6.23 -12.53
C MET A 16 2.36 -5.72 -12.77
N LYS A 17 1.55 -6.47 -13.52
CA LYS A 17 0.12 -6.15 -13.70
C LYS A 17 -0.63 -6.17 -12.37
N ALA A 18 -0.37 -7.14 -11.49
CA ALA A 18 -0.99 -7.21 -10.17
C ALA A 18 -0.59 -6.01 -9.28
N LEU A 19 0.69 -5.63 -9.27
CA LEU A 19 1.20 -4.47 -8.53
C LEU A 19 0.61 -3.15 -9.04
N GLN A 20 0.42 -3.03 -10.35
CA GLN A 20 -0.12 -1.84 -11.00
C GLN A 20 -1.65 -1.79 -11.01
N ASN A 21 -2.34 -2.86 -10.59
CA ASN A 21 -3.80 -2.93 -10.59
C ASN A 21 -4.41 -1.79 -9.74
N LYS A 22 -5.30 -1.00 -10.37
CA LYS A 22 -6.01 0.13 -9.78
C LYS A 22 -7.50 -0.14 -9.59
N ALA A 23 -7.93 -1.40 -9.65
CA ALA A 23 -9.30 -1.77 -9.35
C ALA A 23 -9.70 -1.23 -7.96
N PRO A 24 -10.93 -0.70 -7.80
CA PRO A 24 -11.31 0.02 -6.57
C PRO A 24 -11.15 -0.80 -5.29
N ASP A 25 -11.46 -2.09 -5.34
CA ASP A 25 -11.30 -3.07 -4.26
C ASP A 25 -9.82 -3.27 -3.87
N VAL A 26 -8.93 -3.38 -4.86
CA VAL A 26 -7.48 -3.49 -4.64
C VAL A 26 -6.93 -2.24 -3.96
N VAL A 27 -7.34 -1.06 -4.43
CA VAL A 27 -6.92 0.21 -3.83
C VAL A 27 -7.46 0.36 -2.41
N GLN A 28 -8.71 -0.02 -2.18
CA GLN A 28 -9.32 -0.01 -0.85
C GLN A 28 -8.58 -0.94 0.12
N ALA A 29 -8.23 -2.15 -0.31
CA ALA A 29 -7.47 -3.09 0.51
C ALA A 29 -6.08 -2.53 0.88
N ARG A 30 -5.38 -1.90 -0.06
CA ARG A 30 -4.08 -1.23 0.21
C ARG A 30 -4.23 -0.06 1.16
N MET A 31 -5.27 0.75 1.00
CA MET A 31 -5.57 1.85 1.91
C MET A 31 -5.88 1.34 3.32
N ALA A 32 -6.66 0.28 3.46
CA ALA A 32 -6.95 -0.34 4.75
C ALA A 32 -5.66 -0.84 5.43
N ASN A 33 -4.80 -1.55 4.70
CA ASN A 33 -3.52 -2.03 5.23
C ASN A 33 -2.62 -0.87 5.68
N ALA A 34 -2.50 0.18 4.86
CA ALA A 34 -1.73 1.37 5.21
C ALA A 34 -2.23 2.02 6.50
N LEU A 35 -3.55 2.20 6.64
CA LEU A 35 -4.13 2.84 7.82
C LEU A 35 -3.95 2.01 9.09
N LEU A 36 -3.98 0.67 8.99
CA LEU A 36 -3.70 -0.21 10.13
C LEU A 36 -2.24 -0.09 10.59
N LEU A 37 -1.29 -0.16 9.65
CA LEU A 37 0.14 -0.01 9.97
C LEU A 37 0.46 1.36 10.58
N LEU A 38 -0.16 2.42 10.07
CA LEU A 38 -0.03 3.76 10.65
C LEU A 38 -0.62 3.83 12.07
N ALA A 39 -1.73 3.12 12.33
CA ALA A 39 -2.33 3.05 13.66
C ALA A 39 -1.47 2.27 14.65
N ASP A 40 -0.71 1.28 14.18
CA ASP A 40 0.30 0.54 14.95
C ASP A 40 1.57 1.37 15.22
N GLY A 41 1.63 2.61 14.71
CA GLY A 41 2.68 3.58 15.02
C GLY A 41 3.83 3.62 14.01
N LEU A 42 3.73 2.90 12.88
CA LEU A 42 4.74 2.99 11.83
C LEU A 42 4.71 4.38 11.17
N PRO A 43 5.87 4.98 10.84
CA PRO A 43 5.91 6.24 10.13
C PRO A 43 5.45 6.07 8.67
N VAL A 44 5.01 7.17 8.06
CA VAL A 44 4.46 7.19 6.69
C VAL A 44 5.48 6.67 5.67
N GLU A 45 6.76 7.02 5.82
CA GLU A 45 7.86 6.55 4.96
C GLU A 45 8.00 5.02 4.98
N ASP A 46 8.03 4.40 6.17
CA ASP A 46 8.14 2.95 6.31
C ASP A 46 6.93 2.23 5.71
N VAL A 47 5.72 2.74 5.96
CA VAL A 47 4.48 2.18 5.39
C VAL A 47 4.48 2.28 3.87
N ALA A 48 4.95 3.40 3.31
CA ALA A 48 5.06 3.60 1.88
C ALA A 48 6.04 2.59 1.24
N GLY A 49 7.20 2.38 1.87
CA GLY A 49 8.16 1.37 1.47
C GLY A 49 7.59 -0.05 1.52
N LEU A 50 6.93 -0.43 2.61
CA LEU A 50 6.34 -1.76 2.80
C LEU A 50 5.25 -2.08 1.77
N LEU A 51 4.48 -1.07 1.36
CA LEU A 51 3.35 -1.23 0.45
C LEU A 51 3.70 -0.93 -1.01
N TYR A 52 4.96 -0.59 -1.31
CA TYR A 52 5.42 -0.15 -2.63
C TYR A 52 4.56 0.99 -3.19
N LEU A 53 4.32 1.99 -2.34
CA LEU A 53 3.55 3.19 -2.66
C LEU A 53 4.41 4.42 -2.52
N GLU A 54 4.01 5.49 -3.20
CA GLU A 54 4.55 6.82 -2.96
C GLU A 54 4.13 7.31 -1.57
N GLU A 55 5.06 7.93 -0.83
CA GLU A 55 4.81 8.47 0.51
C GLU A 55 3.64 9.48 0.50
N SER A 56 3.54 10.28 -0.57
CA SER A 56 2.46 11.24 -0.78
C SER A 56 1.05 10.60 -0.83
N VAL A 57 0.95 9.37 -1.34
CA VAL A 57 -0.32 8.61 -1.40
C VAL A 57 -0.72 8.18 0.00
N VAL A 58 0.21 7.61 0.76
CA VAL A 58 -0.03 7.15 2.14
C VAL A 58 -0.37 8.34 3.04
N ALA A 59 0.38 9.45 2.95
CA ALA A 59 0.08 10.68 3.65
C ALA A 59 -1.31 11.25 3.29
N GLY A 60 -1.70 11.15 2.02
CA GLY A 60 -3.02 11.54 1.55
C GLY A 60 -4.13 10.72 2.20
N TRP A 61 -3.98 9.40 2.27
CA TRP A 61 -4.94 8.50 2.91
C TRP A 61 -5.08 8.77 4.41
N GLN A 62 -3.96 8.96 5.12
CA GLN A 62 -3.95 9.31 6.54
C GLN A 62 -4.76 10.60 6.79
N LYS A 63 -4.51 11.65 5.99
CA LYS A 63 -5.25 12.94 6.09
C LYS A 63 -6.74 12.77 5.84
N LEU A 64 -7.13 12.00 4.82
CA LEU A 64 -8.54 11.75 4.49
C LEU A 64 -9.26 11.01 5.62
N PHE A 65 -8.62 10.00 6.20
CA PHE A 65 -9.19 9.22 7.29
C PHE A 65 -9.30 10.05 8.59
N ALA A 66 -8.25 10.77 8.96
CA ALA A 66 -8.27 11.66 10.13
C ALA A 66 -9.33 12.78 10.01
N LYS A 67 -9.57 13.31 8.80
CA LYS A 67 -10.63 14.29 8.55
C LYS A 67 -12.04 13.68 8.71
N ARG A 68 -12.24 12.43 8.32
CA ARG A 68 -13.50 11.70 8.53
C ARG A 68 -13.77 11.48 10.01
N ASN A 69 -12.78 11.03 10.78
CA ASN A 69 -12.94 10.80 12.22
C ASN A 69 -13.29 12.08 12.99
N ARG A 70 -12.70 13.22 12.62
CA ARG A 70 -13.05 14.53 13.21
C ARG A 70 -14.47 15.03 12.92
N ARG A 71 -15.17 14.48 11.92
CA ARG A 71 -16.57 14.81 11.62
C ARG A 71 -17.57 13.87 12.29
N ALA A 72 -17.10 12.72 12.78
CA ALA A 72 -17.93 11.69 13.41
C ALA A 72 -17.88 11.75 14.95
N ALA A 73 -16.88 12.42 15.51
CA ALA A 73 -16.78 12.80 16.92
C ALA A 73 -17.38 14.18 17.16
#